data_AF-Q6GIK1-F1
#
_entry.id   AF-Q6GIK1-F1
#
_cell.length_a   1.000
_cell.length_b   1.000
_cell.length_c   1.000
_cell.angle_alpha   90.00
_cell.angle_beta   90.00
_cell.angle_gamma   90.00
#
_symmetry.space_group_name_H-M   'P 1'
#
loop_
_entity.id
_entity.type
_entity.pdbx_description
1 polymer ?
#
loop_
_entity_poly.entity_id
_entity_poly.type
_entity_poly.pdbx_seq_one_letter_code
_entity_poly.pdbx_strand_id
1 'polypeptide(L)'
;MTEYLLSAGICMAIVSILLIGMAISNVSKEQYAKRFFFFATSCLVLTLVVASSLSSSANASQTDNGVNRSGSEYPTVYSATSTKKLHKEPATLIKAIDGDTVKLMYKGQPMTFRLLLVDTPETKHPKKGVEKYGPEASAFTKKMVENAKKIEVEFDKGQRTDKYGRGLAYIYADGKMVNEALVRQGLAKVAYVYKPNNTHEQLLRKSEAQAKKEKLNIWSEDNADSGQ
;
A
#
# COMPACT_ATOMS: atom_id res chain seq x y z
N MET A 1 -34.15 -1.21 -13.99
CA MET A 1 -34.40 0.25 -13.95
C MET A 1 -33.96 0.90 -12.63
N THR A 2 -34.24 0.29 -11.48
CA THR A 2 -33.85 0.79 -10.15
C THR A 2 -32.35 1.02 -9.98
N GLU A 3 -31.50 0.11 -10.47
CA GLU A 3 -30.04 0.23 -10.34
C GLU A 3 -29.46 1.40 -11.15
N TYR A 4 -30.02 1.65 -12.34
CA TYR A 4 -29.57 2.74 -13.21
C TYR A 4 -29.90 4.11 -12.58
N LEU A 5 -31.11 4.25 -12.02
CA LEU A 5 -31.53 5.46 -11.30
C LEU A 5 -30.68 5.71 -10.05
N LEU A 6 -30.31 4.65 -9.32
CA LEU A 6 -29.41 4.78 -8.17
C LEU A 6 -28.01 5.25 -8.59
N SER A 7 -27.46 4.71 -9.69
CA SER A 7 -26.14 5.15 -10.20
C SER A 7 -26.14 6.60 -10.67
N ALA A 8 -27.21 7.03 -11.35
CA ALA A 8 -27.35 8.39 -11.85
C ALA A 8 -27.48 9.39 -10.68
N GLY A 9 -28.27 9.03 -9.65
CA GLY A 9 -28.41 9.83 -8.43
C GLY A 9 -27.09 10.01 -7.68
N ILE A 10 -26.28 8.94 -7.55
CA ILE A 10 -24.96 9.01 -6.90
C ILE A 10 -24.01 9.92 -7.69
N CYS A 11 -23.96 9.81 -9.02
CA CYS A 11 -23.06 10.65 -9.82
C CYS A 11 -23.46 12.14 -9.73
N MET A 12 -24.76 12.47 -9.75
CA MET A 12 -25.25 13.85 -9.59
C MET A 12 -24.94 14.43 -8.19
N ALA A 13 -25.03 13.62 -7.13
CA ALA A 13 -24.67 14.03 -5.78
C ALA A 13 -23.17 14.32 -5.65
N ILE A 14 -22.31 13.48 -6.24
CA ILE A 14 -20.85 13.69 -6.23
C ILE A 14 -20.47 14.97 -6.99
N VAL A 15 -21.09 15.23 -8.14
CA VAL A 15 -20.86 16.46 -8.91
C VAL A 15 -21.26 17.69 -8.10
N SER A 16 -22.41 17.64 -7.41
CA SER A 16 -22.86 18.73 -6.54
C SER A 16 -21.87 19.00 -5.39
N ILE A 17 -21.35 17.96 -4.75
CA ILE A 17 -20.34 18.09 -3.67
C ILE A 17 -19.03 18.69 -4.21
N LEU A 18 -18.59 18.28 -5.40
CA LEU A 18 -17.40 18.84 -6.03
C LEU A 18 -17.57 20.33 -6.36
N LEU A 19 -18.75 20.74 -6.86
CA LEU A 19 -19.08 22.14 -7.11
C LEU A 19 -19.11 22.98 -5.82
N ILE A 20 -19.65 22.44 -4.73
CA ILE A 20 -19.61 23.09 -3.41
C ILE A 20 -18.16 23.25 -2.93
N GLY A 21 -17.32 22.23 -3.14
CA GLY A 21 -15.88 22.30 -2.85
C GLY A 21 -15.16 23.42 -3.62
N MET A 22 -15.57 23.70 -4.86
CA MET A 22 -15.04 24.82 -5.67
C MET A 22 -15.30 26.19 -5.04
N ALA A 23 -16.41 26.36 -4.32
CA ALA A 23 -16.76 27.62 -3.66
C ALA A 23 -15.97 27.86 -2.35
N ILE A 24 -15.43 26.80 -1.74
CA ILE A 24 -14.85 26.85 -0.39
C ILE A 24 -13.31 26.82 -0.40
N SER A 25 -12.67 26.42 -1.50
CA SER A 25 -11.24 26.10 -1.50
C SER A 25 -10.38 27.06 -2.33
N ASN A 26 -9.29 27.56 -1.75
CA ASN A 26 -8.19 28.29 -2.44
C ASN A 26 -7.30 27.39 -3.33
N VAL A 27 -7.83 26.32 -3.90
CA VAL A 27 -7.09 25.38 -4.76
C VAL A 27 -7.08 25.89 -6.19
N SER A 28 -5.94 25.78 -6.88
CA SER A 28 -5.76 26.33 -8.23
C SER A 28 -6.77 25.75 -9.23
N LYS A 29 -7.25 26.59 -10.17
CA LYS A 29 -8.21 26.20 -11.22
C LYS A 29 -7.75 24.96 -12.01
N GLU A 30 -6.44 24.80 -12.18
CA GLU A 30 -5.85 23.69 -12.93
C GLU A 30 -5.98 22.34 -12.21
N GLN A 31 -5.86 22.33 -10.88
CA GLN A 31 -5.97 21.10 -10.09
C GLN A 31 -7.42 20.63 -9.98
N TYR A 32 -8.38 21.57 -10.04
CA TYR A 32 -9.80 21.27 -10.17
C TYR A 32 -10.17 20.69 -11.53
N ALA A 33 -9.67 21.27 -12.63
CA ALA A 33 -9.93 20.75 -13.97
C ALA A 33 -9.48 19.28 -14.10
N LYS A 34 -8.28 18.95 -13.58
CA LYS A 34 -7.76 17.57 -13.57
C LYS A 34 -8.65 16.62 -12.75
N ARG A 35 -9.12 17.05 -11.58
CA ARG A 35 -10.03 16.25 -10.74
C ARG A 35 -11.39 16.05 -11.42
N PHE A 36 -11.96 17.12 -11.98
CA PHE A 36 -13.25 17.06 -12.68
C PHE A 36 -13.20 16.10 -13.86
N PHE A 37 -12.15 16.17 -14.69
CA PHE A 37 -11.97 15.29 -15.84
C PHE A 37 -11.83 13.82 -15.43
N PHE A 38 -11.12 13.55 -14.33
CA PHE A 38 -10.97 12.19 -13.79
C PHE A 38 -12.30 11.61 -13.29
N PHE A 39 -13.11 12.41 -12.58
CA PHE A 39 -14.42 11.95 -12.09
C PHE A 39 -15.44 11.79 -13.22
N ALA A 40 -15.49 12.72 -14.19
CA ALA A 40 -16.39 12.64 -15.33
C ALA A 40 -16.12 11.39 -16.18
N THR A 41 -14.85 11.08 -16.44
CA THR A 41 -14.46 9.87 -17.17
C THR A 41 -14.74 8.60 -16.36
N SER A 42 -14.52 8.61 -15.05
CA SER A 42 -14.84 7.47 -14.19
C SER A 42 -16.35 7.18 -14.09
N CYS A 43 -17.21 8.20 -14.06
CA CYS A 43 -18.67 7.99 -14.07
C CYS A 43 -19.12 7.38 -15.42
N LEU A 44 -18.56 7.84 -16.55
CA LEU A 44 -18.91 7.30 -17.88
C LEU A 44 -18.52 5.82 -18.04
N VAL A 45 -17.37 5.43 -17.49
CA VAL A 45 -16.94 4.02 -17.52
C VAL A 45 -17.85 3.16 -16.63
N LEU A 46 -18.25 3.65 -15.46
CA LEU A 46 -19.13 2.92 -14.56
C LEU A 46 -20.52 2.70 -15.14
N THR A 47 -21.10 3.69 -15.83
CA THR A 47 -22.41 3.54 -16.49
C THR A 47 -22.37 2.54 -17.63
N LEU A 48 -21.27 2.48 -18.40
CA LEU A 48 -21.08 1.50 -19.47
C LEU A 48 -20.96 0.06 -18.96
N VAL A 49 -20.23 -0.15 -17.86
CA VAL A 49 -20.07 -1.50 -17.27
C VAL A 49 -21.40 -2.04 -16.75
N VAL A 50 -22.20 -1.21 -16.05
CA VAL A 50 -23.51 -1.63 -15.53
C VAL A 50 -24.50 -1.96 -16.67
N ALA A 51 -24.44 -1.22 -17.78
CA ALA A 51 -25.25 -1.53 -18.96
C ALA A 51 -24.89 -2.89 -19.59
N SER A 52 -23.61 -3.26 -19.58
CA SER A 52 -23.16 -4.56 -20.13
C SER A 52 -23.51 -5.76 -19.24
N SER A 53 -23.54 -5.61 -17.92
CA SER A 53 -23.87 -6.71 -16.98
C SER A 53 -25.35 -7.09 -16.95
N LEU A 54 -26.26 -6.20 -17.36
CA LEU A 54 -27.69 -6.53 -17.42
C LEU A 54 -28.07 -7.41 -18.62
N SER A 55 -27.17 -7.64 -19.58
CA SER A 55 -27.47 -8.37 -20.81
C SER A 55 -27.07 -9.85 -20.78
N SER A 56 -26.52 -10.37 -19.67
CA SER A 56 -25.89 -11.71 -19.62
C SER A 56 -26.58 -12.75 -18.73
N SER A 57 -27.83 -12.52 -18.31
CA SER A 57 -28.60 -13.46 -17.47
C SER A 57 -29.71 -14.16 -18.25
N ALA A 58 -29.34 -15.11 -19.13
CA ALA A 58 -30.24 -16.12 -19.69
C ALA A 58 -29.43 -17.37 -20.13
N ASN A 59 -29.95 -18.57 -19.80
CA ASN A 59 -29.40 -19.93 -20.04
C ASN A 59 -28.33 -20.38 -19.01
N ALA A 60 -28.38 -21.55 -18.36
CA ALA A 60 -29.22 -22.73 -18.53
C ALA A 60 -29.26 -23.54 -17.22
N SER A 61 -30.37 -24.25 -17.03
CA SER A 61 -30.63 -25.18 -15.94
C SER A 61 -30.43 -26.65 -16.37
N GLN A 62 -30.07 -27.47 -15.37
CA GLN A 62 -30.47 -28.88 -15.14
C GLN A 62 -29.67 -30.10 -15.67
N THR A 63 -29.70 -31.12 -14.78
CA THR A 63 -29.48 -32.59 -14.92
C THR A 63 -28.04 -33.11 -14.90
N ASP A 64 -27.69 -34.27 -14.32
CA ASP A 64 -28.29 -35.24 -13.39
C ASP A 64 -27.13 -36.22 -12.99
N ASN A 65 -27.37 -37.02 -11.95
CA ASN A 65 -26.54 -37.96 -11.20
C ASN A 65 -25.81 -39.06 -12.01
N GLY A 66 -24.67 -39.53 -11.48
CA GLY A 66 -23.98 -40.75 -11.92
C GLY A 66 -22.92 -41.21 -10.93
N VAL A 67 -23.21 -42.30 -10.22
CA VAL A 67 -22.46 -42.95 -9.13
C VAL A 67 -21.46 -43.98 -9.68
N ASN A 68 -20.19 -44.01 -9.21
CA ASN A 68 -19.49 -45.19 -8.64
C ASN A 68 -17.94 -45.19 -8.71
N ARG A 69 -17.35 -45.32 -7.51
CA ARG A 69 -16.37 -46.32 -7.03
C ARG A 69 -14.96 -46.44 -7.65
N SER A 70 -14.01 -46.19 -6.73
CA SER A 70 -12.86 -47.03 -6.34
C SER A 70 -11.64 -47.07 -7.25
N GLY A 71 -10.53 -46.55 -6.75
CA GLY A 71 -9.19 -46.73 -7.33
C GLY A 71 -8.16 -45.92 -6.54
N SER A 72 -7.41 -46.61 -5.69
CA SER A 72 -6.35 -46.07 -4.85
C SER A 72 -5.15 -45.60 -5.69
N GLU A 73 -4.73 -44.35 -5.57
CA GLU A 73 -3.34 -43.96 -5.80
C GLU A 73 -3.00 -42.64 -5.10
N TYR A 74 -1.81 -42.60 -4.50
CA TYR A 74 -1.31 -41.67 -3.48
C TYR A 74 -1.49 -40.17 -3.81
N PRO A 75 -1.98 -39.35 -2.87
CA PRO A 75 -2.02 -37.91 -3.08
C PRO A 75 -0.81 -37.27 -2.39
N THR A 76 0.28 -37.03 -3.12
CA THR A 76 1.28 -36.02 -2.72
C THR A 76 0.68 -34.64 -2.96
N VAL A 77 -0.19 -34.19 -2.05
CA VAL A 77 -0.74 -32.83 -2.07
C VAL A 77 0.24 -31.91 -1.36
N TYR A 78 1.31 -31.51 -2.08
CA TYR A 78 1.77 -30.13 -1.91
C TYR A 78 0.67 -29.25 -2.49
N SER A 79 -0.30 -28.93 -1.64
CA SER A 79 -1.34 -27.96 -1.94
C SER A 79 -0.60 -26.68 -2.30
N ALA A 80 -0.60 -26.36 -3.60
CA ALA A 80 -0.20 -25.06 -4.08
C ALA A 80 -1.16 -24.07 -3.41
N THR A 81 -0.71 -23.50 -2.29
CA THR A 81 -1.42 -22.43 -1.62
C THR A 81 -1.62 -21.35 -2.66
N SER A 82 -2.85 -21.22 -3.15
CA SER A 82 -3.30 -20.14 -4.02
C SER A 82 -2.69 -18.85 -3.48
N THR A 83 -1.64 -18.36 -4.15
CA THR A 83 -0.93 -17.15 -3.74
C THR A 83 -1.86 -16.00 -4.05
N LYS A 84 -2.78 -15.71 -3.12
CA LYS A 84 -3.63 -14.53 -3.16
C LYS A 84 -2.68 -13.35 -3.18
N LYS A 85 -2.47 -12.77 -4.37
CA LYS A 85 -1.64 -11.59 -4.56
C LYS A 85 -2.14 -10.52 -3.60
N LEU A 86 -1.23 -9.93 -2.84
CA LEU A 86 -1.57 -8.79 -1.98
C LEU A 86 -2.10 -7.67 -2.88
N HIS A 87 -3.12 -6.95 -2.40
CA HIS A 87 -3.71 -5.84 -3.12
C HIS A 87 -3.32 -4.53 -2.44
N LYS A 88 -3.18 -3.50 -3.28
CA LYS A 88 -2.86 -2.14 -2.86
C LYS A 88 -4.16 -1.38 -2.65
N GLU A 89 -4.25 -0.66 -1.55
CA GLU A 89 -5.40 0.16 -1.18
C GLU A 89 -4.98 1.64 -1.17
N PRO A 90 -5.79 2.58 -1.69
CA PRO A 90 -5.41 3.99 -1.79
C PRO A 90 -5.31 4.65 -0.41
N ALA A 91 -4.36 5.57 -0.26
CA ALA A 91 -4.22 6.44 0.90
C ALA A 91 -3.72 7.83 0.49
N THR A 92 -3.78 8.79 1.40
CA THR A 92 -3.24 10.14 1.18
C THR A 92 -2.32 10.52 2.34
N LEU A 93 -1.21 11.19 2.06
CA LEU A 93 -0.29 11.65 3.09
C LEU A 93 -0.99 12.65 4.02
N ILE A 94 -0.85 12.46 5.33
CA ILE A 94 -1.12 13.50 6.33
C ILE A 94 0.22 14.09 6.79
N LYS A 95 1.18 13.24 7.16
CA LYS A 95 2.49 13.66 7.67
C LYS A 95 3.50 12.52 7.63
N ALA A 96 4.73 12.79 7.19
CA ALA A 96 5.87 11.90 7.45
C ALA A 96 6.37 12.13 8.89
N ILE A 97 6.51 11.07 9.70
CA ILE A 97 6.91 11.18 11.11
C ILE A 97 8.41 10.97 11.26
N ASP A 98 8.92 9.85 10.76
CA ASP A 98 10.32 9.46 10.73
C ASP A 98 10.59 8.52 9.54
N GLY A 99 11.73 7.81 9.55
CA GLY A 99 12.16 6.95 8.44
C GLY A 99 11.21 5.79 8.15
N ASP A 100 10.61 5.18 9.18
CA ASP A 100 9.77 3.99 9.04
C ASP A 100 8.32 4.19 9.51
N THR A 101 7.95 5.40 9.90
CA THR A 101 6.62 5.75 10.36
C THR A 101 6.04 6.93 9.58
N VAL A 102 4.83 6.74 9.05
CA VAL A 102 4.06 7.76 8.32
C VAL A 102 2.63 7.83 8.82
N LYS A 103 2.02 9.01 8.80
CA LYS A 103 0.60 9.20 9.07
C LYS A 103 -0.14 9.43 7.75
N LEU A 104 -1.12 8.59 7.48
CA LEU A 104 -1.90 8.60 6.25
C LEU A 104 -3.40 8.75 6.56
N MET A 105 -4.13 9.36 5.64
CA MET A 105 -5.58 9.25 5.56
C MET A 105 -5.88 7.94 4.82
N TYR A 106 -6.44 6.96 5.52
CA TYR A 106 -6.77 5.66 4.99
C TYR A 106 -8.24 5.34 5.28
N LYS A 107 -9.02 5.08 4.22
CA LYS A 107 -10.48 4.88 4.30
C LYS A 107 -11.21 6.00 5.07
N GLY A 108 -10.78 7.24 4.85
CA GLY A 108 -11.36 8.44 5.49
C GLY A 108 -10.96 8.66 6.95
N GLN A 109 -10.08 7.83 7.51
CA GLN A 109 -9.62 7.94 8.89
C GLN A 109 -8.10 8.20 8.97
N PRO A 110 -7.64 9.16 9.81
CA PRO A 110 -6.21 9.33 10.08
C PRO A 110 -5.64 8.10 10.79
N MET A 111 -4.62 7.48 10.20
CA MET A 111 -3.96 6.29 10.75
C MET A 111 -2.45 6.41 10.63
N THR A 112 -1.74 6.08 11.71
CA THR A 112 -0.28 5.96 11.70
C THR A 112 0.10 4.57 11.20
N PHE A 113 1.04 4.50 10.26
CA PHE A 113 1.57 3.27 9.69
C PHE A 113 3.05 3.11 10.05
N ARG A 114 3.42 1.92 10.52
CA ARG A 114 4.80 1.45 10.64
C ARG A 114 5.11 0.56 9.43
N LEU A 115 6.16 0.90 8.70
CA LEU A 115 6.61 0.14 7.54
C LEU A 115 6.96 -1.29 7.95
N LEU A 116 6.36 -2.29 7.29
CA LEU A 116 6.69 -3.68 7.52
C LEU A 116 8.14 -3.99 7.15
N LEU A 117 8.75 -4.91 7.91
CA LEU A 117 10.04 -5.56 7.63
C LEU A 117 11.29 -4.67 7.62
N VAL A 118 11.19 -3.41 8.05
CA VAL A 118 12.33 -2.47 8.04
C VAL A 118 12.53 -1.84 9.41
N ASP A 119 13.75 -1.44 9.72
CA ASP A 119 14.08 -0.65 10.90
C ASP A 119 15.07 0.45 10.50
N THR A 120 14.68 1.71 10.75
CA THR A 120 15.52 2.87 10.43
C THR A 120 16.23 3.38 11.68
N PRO A 121 17.45 3.93 11.57
CA PRO A 121 18.09 4.60 12.70
C PRO A 121 17.17 5.71 13.24
N GLU A 122 17.03 5.75 14.55
CA GLU A 122 16.06 6.60 15.22
C GLU A 122 16.50 8.06 15.27
N THR A 123 15.57 8.99 15.07
CA THR A 123 15.86 10.44 15.20
C THR A 123 15.56 11.00 16.58
N LYS A 124 14.83 10.26 17.42
CA LYS A 124 14.32 10.74 18.72
C LYS A 124 14.36 9.66 19.78
N HIS A 125 15.33 8.74 19.71
CA HIS A 125 15.39 7.65 20.66
C HIS A 125 15.64 8.21 22.08
N PRO A 126 14.78 7.92 23.07
CA PRO A 126 14.85 8.57 24.39
C PRO A 126 16.21 8.47 25.09
N LYS A 127 16.96 7.40 24.82
CA LYS A 127 18.29 7.15 25.41
C LYS A 127 19.46 7.41 24.47
N LYS A 128 19.25 7.33 23.15
CA LYS A 128 20.34 7.36 22.16
C LYS A 128 20.37 8.68 21.38
N GLY A 129 19.33 9.50 21.49
CA GLY A 129 19.19 10.73 20.72
C GLY A 129 18.98 10.44 19.24
N VAL A 130 19.73 11.14 18.41
CA VAL A 130 19.74 11.01 16.95
C VAL A 130 20.81 9.99 16.58
N GLU A 131 20.40 8.83 16.07
CA GLU A 131 21.32 7.84 15.52
C GLU A 131 21.84 8.30 14.14
N LYS A 132 23.08 7.91 13.81
CA LYS A 132 23.68 8.16 12.49
C LYS A 132 22.78 7.61 11.38
N TYR A 133 22.56 8.40 10.33
CA TYR A 133 21.63 8.14 9.23
C TYR A 133 20.13 8.24 9.56
N GLY A 134 19.74 8.55 10.80
CA GLY A 134 18.34 8.73 11.17
C GLY A 134 17.68 9.92 10.46
N PRO A 135 18.29 11.13 10.48
CA PRO A 135 17.77 12.29 9.75
C PRO A 135 17.66 12.03 8.24
N GLU A 136 18.64 11.32 7.67
CA GLU A 136 18.68 10.95 6.25
C GLU A 136 17.56 9.96 5.91
N ALA A 137 17.31 8.95 6.74
CA ALA A 137 16.19 8.02 6.57
C ALA A 137 14.84 8.75 6.63
N SER A 138 14.67 9.64 7.61
CA SER A 138 13.48 10.47 7.76
C SER A 138 13.25 11.39 6.56
N ALA A 139 14.31 12.09 6.11
CA ALA A 139 14.25 12.96 4.94
C ALA A 139 13.96 12.18 3.65
N PHE A 140 14.53 10.97 3.51
CA PHE A 140 14.31 10.09 2.37
C PHE A 140 12.84 9.68 2.26
N THR A 141 12.27 9.13 3.35
CA THR A 141 10.86 8.76 3.41
C THR A 141 9.96 9.95 3.15
N LYS A 142 10.20 11.08 3.83
CA LYS A 142 9.47 12.33 3.65
C LYS A 142 9.45 12.77 2.19
N LYS A 143 10.62 12.86 1.55
CA LYS A 143 10.75 13.26 0.14
C LYS A 143 9.98 12.32 -0.79
N MET A 144 10.06 11.01 -0.54
CA MET A 144 9.41 10.02 -1.39
C MET A 144 7.87 10.10 -1.30
N VAL A 145 7.31 10.27 -0.09
CA VAL A 145 5.86 10.33 0.10
C VAL A 145 5.25 11.70 -0.17
N GLU A 146 5.95 12.80 0.10
CA GLU A 146 5.44 14.17 -0.17
C GLU A 146 5.40 14.48 -1.67
N ASN A 147 6.33 13.94 -2.46
CA ASN A 147 6.36 14.14 -3.90
C ASN A 147 5.49 13.14 -4.68
N ALA A 148 4.89 12.16 -3.99
CA ALA A 148 4.08 11.14 -4.63
C ALA A 148 2.74 11.71 -5.11
N LYS A 149 2.37 11.44 -6.36
CA LYS A 149 1.02 11.73 -6.86
C LYS A 149 0.00 10.72 -6.34
N LYS A 150 0.46 9.50 -6.08
CA LYS A 150 -0.35 8.38 -5.58
C LYS A 150 0.38 7.68 -4.43
N ILE A 151 -0.31 7.51 -3.32
CA ILE A 151 0.14 6.69 -2.19
C ILE A 151 -0.80 5.50 -2.04
N GLU A 152 -0.21 4.32 -1.86
CA GLU A 152 -0.95 3.08 -1.64
C GLU A 152 -0.38 2.33 -0.44
N VAL A 153 -1.26 1.65 0.28
CA VAL A 153 -0.92 0.74 1.38
C VAL A 153 -1.19 -0.70 0.94
N GLU A 154 -0.26 -1.61 1.21
CA GLU A 154 -0.42 -3.04 0.94
C GLU A 154 -0.23 -3.79 2.26
N PHE A 155 -1.33 -4.28 2.82
CA PHE A 155 -1.28 -5.15 3.99
C PHE A 155 -0.78 -6.53 3.60
N ASP A 156 -0.03 -7.16 4.49
CA ASP A 156 0.38 -8.54 4.34
C ASP A 156 -0.71 -9.51 4.85
N LYS A 157 -0.42 -10.81 4.85
CA LYS A 157 -1.38 -11.90 5.11
C LYS A 157 -1.91 -11.95 6.54
N GLY A 158 -1.17 -11.40 7.50
CA GLY A 158 -1.44 -11.52 8.93
C GLY A 158 -2.03 -10.27 9.56
N GLN A 159 -1.58 -9.96 10.78
CA GLN A 159 -2.07 -8.82 11.55
C GLN A 159 -1.88 -7.50 10.77
N ARG A 160 -2.93 -6.69 10.69
CA ARG A 160 -2.90 -5.38 10.03
C ARG A 160 -2.44 -4.25 10.95
N THR A 161 -2.37 -4.50 12.25
CA THR A 161 -1.96 -3.52 13.25
C THR A 161 -0.99 -4.13 14.26
N ASP A 162 -0.18 -3.29 14.90
CA ASP A 162 0.60 -3.68 16.07
C ASP A 162 -0.13 -3.37 17.38
N LYS A 163 0.52 -3.70 18.51
CA LYS A 163 0.01 -3.45 19.86
C LYS A 163 -0.14 -1.97 20.23
N TYR A 164 0.44 -1.06 19.44
CA TYR A 164 0.35 0.39 19.63
C TYR A 164 -0.75 1.01 18.75
N GLY A 165 -1.50 0.19 18.00
CA GLY A 165 -2.54 0.64 17.08
C GLY A 165 -2.02 1.20 15.76
N ARG A 166 -0.72 1.05 15.45
CA ARG A 166 -0.17 1.45 14.15
C ARG A 166 -0.53 0.42 13.11
N GLY A 167 -0.88 0.86 11.89
CA GLY A 167 -1.02 0.00 10.73
C GLY A 167 0.31 -0.61 10.31
N LEU A 168 0.30 -1.89 9.96
CA LEU A 168 1.45 -2.64 9.47
C LEU A 168 1.28 -2.90 7.98
N ALA A 169 2.01 -2.18 7.15
CA ALA A 169 1.87 -2.28 5.70
C ALA A 169 3.20 -2.05 4.98
N TYR A 170 3.26 -2.49 3.73
CA TYR A 170 4.17 -1.96 2.74
C TYR A 170 3.56 -0.71 2.13
N ILE A 171 4.31 0.38 2.12
CA ILE A 171 3.83 1.67 1.60
C ILE A 171 4.45 1.89 0.23
N TYR A 172 3.63 2.31 -0.73
CA TYR A 172 4.05 2.62 -2.08
C TYR A 172 3.82 4.09 -2.40
N ALA A 173 4.82 4.72 -3.02
CA ALA A 173 4.78 6.08 -3.54
C ALA A 173 5.02 6.02 -5.05
N ASP A 174 4.01 6.39 -5.84
CA ASP A 174 4.03 6.30 -7.31
C ASP A 174 4.51 4.93 -7.83
N GLY A 175 4.03 3.85 -7.19
CA GLY A 175 4.34 2.46 -7.53
C GLY A 175 5.67 1.93 -6.98
N LYS A 176 6.52 2.78 -6.39
CA LYS A 176 7.78 2.35 -5.73
C LYS A 176 7.52 2.04 -4.26
N MET A 177 7.97 0.87 -3.78
CA MET A 177 7.83 0.48 -2.38
C MET A 177 8.84 1.25 -1.51
N VAL A 178 8.34 2.06 -0.57
CA VAL A 178 9.17 2.87 0.35
C VAL A 178 10.07 1.97 1.20
N ASN A 179 9.54 0.85 1.68
CA ASN A 179 10.26 -0.14 2.48
C ASN A 179 11.52 -0.64 1.75
N GLU A 180 11.36 -1.07 0.49
CA GLU A 180 12.47 -1.53 -0.35
C GLU A 180 13.45 -0.41 -0.65
N ALA A 181 12.94 0.78 -0.98
CA ALA A 181 13.77 1.93 -1.33
C ALA A 181 14.71 2.32 -0.17
N LEU A 182 14.20 2.35 1.07
CA LEU A 182 15.02 2.61 2.26
C LEU A 182 16.13 1.57 2.43
N VAL A 183 15.78 0.28 2.35
CA VAL A 183 16.74 -0.83 2.51
C VAL A 183 17.79 -0.81 1.41
N ARG A 184 17.37 -0.60 0.15
CA ARG A 184 18.27 -0.54 -1.00
C ARG A 184 19.24 0.63 -0.93
N GLN A 185 18.84 1.75 -0.34
CA GLN A 185 19.70 2.91 -0.10
C GLN A 185 20.57 2.77 1.16
N GLY A 186 20.48 1.65 1.89
CA GLY A 186 21.23 1.48 3.14
C GLY A 186 20.77 2.40 4.27
N LEU A 187 19.52 2.88 4.23
CA LEU A 187 18.90 3.75 5.26
C LEU A 187 17.99 2.97 6.22
N ALA A 188 17.79 1.68 5.97
CA ALA A 188 17.10 0.77 6.89
C ALA A 188 17.73 -0.62 6.86
N LYS A 189 17.58 -1.36 7.96
CA LYS A 189 17.91 -2.78 8.07
C LYS A 189 16.63 -3.62 7.91
N VAL A 190 16.75 -4.84 7.40
CA VAL A 190 15.63 -5.80 7.41
C VAL A 190 15.44 -6.31 8.84
N ALA A 191 14.28 -6.04 9.43
CA ALA A 191 13.98 -6.32 10.83
C ALA A 191 12.52 -6.70 11.04
N TYR A 192 12.16 -7.15 12.24
CA TYR A 192 10.78 -7.45 12.64
C TYR A 192 10.03 -8.42 11.70
N VAL A 193 10.74 -9.46 11.24
CA VAL A 193 10.16 -10.52 10.42
C VAL A 193 9.32 -11.44 11.30
N TYR A 194 8.01 -11.23 11.31
CA TYR A 194 7.04 -12.08 12.02
C TYR A 194 6.06 -12.70 11.03
N LYS A 195 6.08 -14.02 10.92
CA LYS A 195 5.13 -14.74 10.06
C LYS A 195 3.69 -14.52 10.56
N PRO A 196 2.69 -14.38 9.67
CA PRO A 196 2.79 -14.52 8.22
C PRO A 196 3.05 -13.19 7.48
N ASN A 197 3.41 -12.11 8.17
CA ASN A 197 3.69 -10.79 7.58
C ASN A 197 5.12 -10.69 7.03
N ASN A 198 5.45 -11.55 6.07
CA ASN A 198 6.79 -11.62 5.49
C ASN A 198 6.81 -11.87 3.98
N THR A 199 5.74 -11.50 3.28
CA THR A 199 5.59 -11.76 1.83
C THR A 199 6.74 -11.15 1.01
N HIS A 200 7.22 -9.94 1.36
CA HIS A 200 8.32 -9.28 0.65
C HIS A 200 9.69 -9.44 1.32
N GLU A 201 9.84 -10.36 2.27
CA GLU A 201 11.10 -10.55 3.01
C GLU A 201 12.29 -10.81 2.07
N GLN A 202 12.13 -11.72 1.10
CA GLN A 202 13.21 -12.08 0.18
C GLN A 202 13.64 -10.91 -0.72
N LEU A 203 12.67 -10.09 -1.17
CA LEU A 203 12.93 -8.87 -1.91
C LEU A 203 13.79 -7.91 -1.09
N LEU A 204 13.39 -7.65 0.16
CA LEU A 204 14.11 -6.72 1.03
C LEU A 204 15.50 -7.25 1.40
N ARG A 205 15.65 -8.56 1.67
CA ARG A 205 16.96 -9.17 1.94
C ARG A 205 17.91 -9.05 0.75
N LYS A 206 17.42 -9.21 -0.48
CA LYS A 206 18.21 -8.98 -1.70
C LYS A 206 18.64 -7.51 -1.80
N SER A 207 17.74 -6.57 -1.54
CA SER A 207 18.05 -5.13 -1.53
C SER A 207 19.05 -4.77 -0.44
N GLU A 208 18.97 -5.38 0.74
CA GLU A 208 19.92 -5.16 1.83
C GLU A 208 21.31 -5.71 1.48
N ALA A 209 21.38 -6.91 0.89
CA ALA A 209 22.63 -7.50 0.45
C ALA A 209 23.32 -6.62 -0.61
N GLN A 210 22.55 -6.02 -1.53
CA GLN A 210 23.09 -5.08 -2.50
C GLN A 210 23.61 -3.80 -1.84
N ALA A 211 22.85 -3.21 -0.90
CA ALA A 211 23.27 -2.01 -0.18
C ALA A 211 24.56 -2.26 0.65
N LYS A 212 24.69 -3.45 1.26
CA LYS A 212 25.90 -3.90 1.96
C LYS A 212 27.10 -4.02 1.02
N LYS A 213 26.92 -4.68 -0.13
CA LYS A 213 27.98 -4.84 -1.15
C LYS A 213 28.49 -3.50 -1.65
N GLU A 214 27.60 -2.52 -1.79
CA GLU A 214 27.90 -1.15 -2.23
C GLU A 214 28.32 -0.22 -1.08
N LYS A 215 28.39 -0.72 0.16
CA LYS A 215 28.76 0.04 1.36
C LYS A 215 27.97 1.34 1.54
N LEU A 216 26.66 1.30 1.26
CA LEU A 216 25.80 2.49 1.33
C LEU A 216 25.41 2.84 2.77
N ASN A 217 25.53 4.12 3.13
CA ASN A 217 25.01 4.72 4.37
C ASN A 217 25.31 3.89 5.63
N ILE A 218 24.32 3.22 6.22
CA ILE A 218 24.48 2.39 7.43
C ILE A 218 25.56 1.30 7.25
N TRP A 219 25.85 0.91 6.01
CA TRP A 219 26.85 -0.09 5.64
C TRP A 219 28.21 0.49 5.21
N SER A 220 28.37 1.81 5.27
CA SER A 220 29.66 2.47 5.01
C SER A 220 30.64 2.25 6.17
N GLU A 221 31.94 2.31 5.87
CA GLU A 221 33.02 2.08 6.85
C GLU A 221 32.96 3.08 8.01
N ASP A 222 32.53 4.32 7.74
CA ASP A 222 32.34 5.36 8.76
C ASP A 222 31.33 4.96 9.85
N ASN A 223 30.48 3.97 9.62
CA ASN A 223 29.52 3.48 10.61
C ASN A 223 30.06 2.29 11.42
N ALA A 224 31.11 1.61 10.94
CA ALA A 224 31.75 0.51 11.67
C ALA A 224 32.60 1.02 12.85
N ASP A 225 33.13 2.26 12.74
CA ASP A 225 34.03 2.85 13.74
C ASP A 225 33.30 3.45 14.96
N SER A 226 31.98 3.63 14.89
CA SER A 226 31.17 4.11 16.02
C SER A 226 30.72 3.02 17.02
N GLY A 227 31.31 1.82 16.91
CA GLY A 227 30.93 0.63 17.69
C GLY A 227 31.97 0.12 18.68
N GLN A 228 33.05 0.87 18.95
CA GLN A 228 34.03 0.60 20.03
C GLN A 228 33.76 1.44 21.26
#